data_AF-A0A9D6GLQ1-F1
#
_entry.id   AF-A0A9D6GLQ1-F1
#
_cell.length_a   1.000
_cell.length_b   1.000
_cell.length_c   1.000
_cell.angle_alpha   90.00
_cell.angle_beta   90.00
_cell.angle_gamma   90.00
#
_symmetry.space_group_name_H-M   'P 1'
#
loop_
_entity.id
_entity.type
_entity.pdbx_description
1 polymer ?
#
loop_
_entity_poly.entity_id
_entity_poly.type
_entity_poly.pdbx_seq_one_letter_code
_entity_poly.pdbx_strand_id
1 'polypeptide(L)' 'MTCTARTPDAPHPLLAEHERQRCEVWTRVMGYHRPVASFNVGKKGEFHERQYFAEPDRVQACAG' A
#
# COMPACT_ATOMS: atom_id res chain seq x y z
N MET A 1 -14.46 -24.21 -18.87
CA MET A 1 -13.73 -23.58 -19.98
C MET A 1 -14.21 -22.14 -20.07
N THR A 2 -13.44 -21.06 -19.94
CA THR A 2 -12.00 -20.79 -19.76
C THR A 2 -11.94 -19.50 -18.93
N CYS A 3 -11.21 -19.48 -17.81
CA CYS A 3 -10.89 -18.25 -17.09
C CYS A 3 -9.88 -17.48 -17.94
N THR A 4 -10.29 -16.35 -18.53
CA THR A 4 -9.37 -15.43 -19.19
C THR A 4 -8.53 -14.75 -18.13
N ALA A 5 -7.31 -15.23 -17.95
CA ALA A 5 -6.30 -14.54 -17.13
C ALA A 5 -6.09 -13.14 -17.71
N ARG A 6 -6.44 -12.13 -16.91
CA ARG A 6 -6.21 -10.71 -17.21
C ARG A 6 -4.70 -10.48 -17.22
N THR A 7 -4.09 -10.31 -18.38
CA THR A 7 -2.69 -9.91 -18.48
C THR A 7 -2.52 -8.52 -17.84
N PRO A 8 -1.70 -8.35 -16.79
CA PRO A 8 -1.33 -7.03 -16.32
C PRO A 8 0.11 -6.78 -16.77
N ASP A 9 0.34 -6.03 -17.84
CA ASP A 9 1.62 -5.31 -18.03
C ASP A 9 1.65 -4.48 -19.33
N ALA A 10 0.65 -3.62 -19.53
CA ALA A 10 0.96 -2.39 -20.23
C ALA A 10 1.62 -1.46 -19.20
N PRO A 11 2.86 -0.99 -19.41
CA PRO A 11 3.50 -0.09 -18.46
C PRO A 11 2.64 1.15 -18.30
N HIS A 12 2.37 1.54 -17.05
CA HIS A 12 1.68 2.80 -16.78
C HIS A 12 2.46 3.97 -17.41
N PRO A 13 1.78 4.92 -18.06
CA PRO A 13 2.46 6.04 -18.70
C PRO A 13 3.22 6.87 -17.66
N LEU A 14 4.48 7.19 -17.96
CA LEU A 14 5.28 8.12 -17.15
C LEU A 14 4.80 9.54 -17.44
N LEU A 15 4.09 10.14 -16.47
CA LEU A 15 3.59 11.52 -16.56
C LEU A 15 4.63 12.53 -16.06
N ALA A 16 4.69 13.71 -16.67
CA ALA A 16 5.45 14.84 -16.16
C ALA A 16 4.85 15.36 -14.84
N GLU A 17 5.65 16.03 -14.01
CA GLU A 17 5.23 16.39 -12.64
C GLU A 17 3.97 17.26 -12.59
N HIS A 18 3.81 18.19 -13.53
CA HIS A 18 2.64 19.08 -13.60
C HIS A 18 1.36 18.38 -14.09
N GLU A 19 1.49 17.19 -14.69
CA GLU A 19 0.37 16.37 -15.17
C GLU A 19 -0.11 15.40 -14.09
N ARG A 20 0.63 15.26 -12.98
CA ARG A 20 0.30 14.31 -11.91
C ARG A 20 -0.77 14.89 -11.00
N GLN A 21 -1.73 14.03 -10.64
CA GLN A 21 -2.69 14.30 -9.58
C GLN A 21 -2.14 13.81 -8.24
N ARG A 22 -2.25 14.64 -7.19
CA ARG A 22 -1.84 14.23 -5.85
C ARG A 22 -2.82 13.18 -5.31
N CYS A 23 -2.29 12.03 -4.89
CA CYS A 23 -3.08 10.99 -4.24
C CYS A 23 -3.28 11.29 -2.76
N GLU A 24 -4.51 11.11 -2.28
CA GLU A 24 -4.77 11.12 -0.84
C GLU A 24 -4.59 9.72 -0.27
N VAL A 25 -3.74 9.61 0.75
CA VAL A 25 -3.49 8.33 1.43
C VAL A 25 -4.39 8.26 2.67
N TRP A 26 -5.15 7.18 2.76
CA TRP A 26 -6.06 6.90 3.87
C TRP A 26 -5.60 5.67 4.64
N THR A 27 -5.77 5.70 5.97
CA THR A 27 -5.42 4.58 6.84
C THR A 27 -6.49 4.33 7.88
N ARG A 28 -6.52 3.11 8.43
CA ARG A 28 -7.47 2.71 9.45
C ARG A 28 -6.96 3.09 10.84
N VAL A 29 -7.73 3.89 11.57
CA VAL A 29 -7.45 4.28 12.96
C VAL A 29 -8.60 3.79 13.82
N MET A 30 -8.32 2.88 14.75
CA MET A 30 -9.28 2.40 15.77
C MET A 30 -10.67 2.01 15.23
N GLY A 31 -10.78 1.58 13.96
CA GLY A 31 -12.05 1.14 13.38
C GLY A 31 -12.48 1.88 12.12
N TYR A 32 -12.05 3.12 11.91
CA TYR A 32 -12.51 3.96 10.79
C TYR A 32 -11.35 4.45 9.89
N HIS A 33 -11.67 4.90 8.68
CA HIS A 33 -10.71 5.47 7.74
C HIS A 33 -10.48 6.96 8.03
N ARG A 34 -9.21 7.36 8.10
CA ARG A 34 -8.79 8.75 8.28
C ARG A 34 -7.70 9.10 7.25
N PRO A 35 -7.70 10.30 6.66
CA PRO A 35 -6.60 10.73 5.81
C PRO A 35 -5.32 10.84 6.63
N VAL A 36 -4.22 10.33 6.09
CA VAL A 36 -2.88 10.49 6.67
C VAL A 36 -2.49 11.97 6.72
N ALA A 37 -2.92 12.75 5.73
CA ALA A 37 -2.70 14.20 5.68
C ALA A 37 -3.28 14.95 6.90
N SER A 38 -4.31 14.41 7.55
CA SER A 38 -4.93 15.02 8.72
C SER A 38 -4.20 14.72 10.03
N PHE A 39 -3.07 14.01 10.03
CA PHE A 39 -2.37 13.64 11.26
C PHE A 39 -1.69 14.85 11.92
N ASN A 40 -1.94 15.02 13.22
CA ASN A 40 -1.21 15.98 14.06
C ASN A 40 0.14 15.39 14.50
N VAL A 41 1.01 16.20 15.11
CA VAL A 41 2.36 15.79 15.51
C VAL A 41 2.35 14.54 16.41
N GLY A 42 1.48 14.50 17.42
CA GLY A 42 1.37 13.35 18.32
C GLY A 42 0.96 12.06 17.59
N LYS A 43 0.01 12.13 16.65
CA LYS A 43 -0.41 10.95 15.87
C LYS A 43 0.67 10.48 14.90
N LYS A 44 1.46 11.39 14.33
CA LYS A 44 2.62 11.03 13.49
C LYS A 44 3.65 10.24 14.31
N GLY A 45 3.94 10.70 15.54
CA GLY A 45 4.82 9.99 16.48
C GLY A 45 4.32 8.58 16.79
N GLU A 46 3.08 8.45 17.28
CA GLU A 46 2.48 7.14 17.56
C GLU A 46 2.47 6.24 16.32
N PHE A 47 2.20 6.77 15.13
CA PHE A 47 2.19 5.98 13.90
C PHE A 47 3.58 5.45 13.54
N HIS A 48 4.64 6.24 13.73
CA HIS A 48 6.02 5.82 13.46
C HIS A 48 6.54 4.78 14.46
N GLU A 49 5.99 4.75 15.67
CA GLU A 49 6.35 3.76 16.69
C GLU A 49 5.64 2.41 16.52
N ARG A 50 4.72 2.29 15.55
CA ARG A 50 3.97 1.04 15.30
C ARG A 50 4.89 -0.06 14.80
N GLN A 51 4.80 -1.22 15.45
CA GLN A 51 5.41 -2.45 14.97
C GLN A 51 4.43 -3.20 14.07
N TYR A 52 4.84 -3.49 12.84
CA TYR A 52 4.06 -4.27 11.89
C TYR A 52 4.39 -5.75 12.05
N PHE A 53 3.35 -6.58 11.97
CA PHE A 53 3.55 -8.01 11.80
C PHE A 53 4.11 -8.27 10.40
N ALA A 54 5.25 -8.96 10.33
CA ALA A 54 5.78 -9.52 9.11
C ALA A 54 5.45 -11.01 9.11
N GLU A 55 4.70 -11.47 8.10
CA GLU A 55 4.50 -12.91 7.93
C GLU A 55 5.86 -13.58 7.64
N PRO A 56 6.10 -14.78 8.19
CA PRO A 56 7.30 -15.53 7.85
C PRO A 56 7.32 -15.79 6.34
N ASP A 57 8.50 -15.62 5.73
CA ASP A 57 8.67 -15.90 4.30
C ASP A 57 8.23 -17.35 4.03
N ARG A 58 7.35 -17.53 3.03
CA ARG A 58 6.99 -18.88 2.59
C ARG A 58 8.15 -19.40 1.76
N VAL A 59 9.25 -19.78 2.43
CA VAL A 59 10.31 -20.56 1.80
C VAL A 59 9.63 -21.80 1.24
N GLN A 60 9.56 -21.89 -0.09
CA GLN A 60 9.03 -23.04 -0.79
C GLN A 60 9.84 -24.26 -0.35
N ALA A 61 9.29 -25.05 0.57
CA ALA A 61 9.79 -26.36 0.93
C ALA A 61 9.48 -27.33 -0.23
N CYS A 62 10.12 -27.14 -1.37
CA CYS A 62 10.15 -28.06 -2.52
C CYS A 62 11.32 -27.66 -3.44
N ALA A 63 12.55 -27.94 -3.04
CA ALA A 63 13.62 -28.19 -3.99
C ALA A 63 14.32 -29.47 -3.51
N GLY A 64 14.13 -30.54 -4.28
CA GLY A 64 14.78 -31.83 -4.07
C GLY A 64 16.24 -31.81 -4.51
#